data_AF-A0A447X5Y6-F1
#
_entry.id   AF-A0A447X5Y6-F1
#
_cell.length_a   1.000
_cell.length_b   1.000
_cell.length_c   1.000
_cell.angle_alpha   90.00
_cell.angle_beta   90.00
_cell.angle_gamma   90.00
#
_symmetry.space_group_name_H-M   'P 1'
#
loop_
_entity.id
_entity.type
_entity.pdbx_description
1 polymer ?
#
loop_
_entity_poly.entity_id
_entity_poly.type
_entity_poly.pdbx_seq_one_letter_code
_entity_poly.pdbx_strand_id
1 'polypeptide(L)'
;MANSSSRYSVLTAAHWGPMLVETDGETVFSSRGALVTGMENSLQSAVRDQVHSNTRVRFPMVRKGFLASPENPQGIRGQDEFVRVSWDEALELIHQQHKRIREAYGPASIFAGSYGWRSNGVLHKASTLLQRYMALAGGYTGHLGDYSTGAAQAIMPYVVGAAKFINSKPVGRWYWNIAMSWCYGVLTHSIR
;
A
#
# COMPACT_ATOMS: atom_id res chain seq x y z
N MET A 1 2.02 32.81 -22.70
CA MET A 1 1.95 31.84 -23.82
C MET A 1 1.42 30.54 -23.23
N ALA A 2 0.16 30.20 -23.51
CA ALA A 2 -0.46 28.98 -23.01
C ALA A 2 0.14 27.79 -23.78
N ASN A 3 0.96 26.98 -23.11
CA ASN A 3 1.48 25.76 -23.70
C ASN A 3 0.32 24.79 -23.83
N SER A 4 -0.17 24.53 -25.04
CA SER A 4 -1.20 23.51 -25.25
C SER A 4 -0.57 22.16 -24.90
N SER A 5 -0.90 21.61 -23.73
CA SER A 5 -0.36 20.31 -23.32
C SER A 5 -0.99 19.24 -24.21
N SER A 6 -0.28 18.86 -25.27
CA SER A 6 -0.76 17.82 -26.18
C SER A 6 -0.87 16.51 -25.38
N ARG A 7 -2.06 15.90 -25.36
CA ARG A 7 -2.24 14.58 -24.76
C ARG A 7 -1.33 13.57 -25.42
N TYR A 8 -0.69 12.74 -24.61
CA TYR A 8 0.15 11.63 -25.05
C TYR A 8 -0.18 10.37 -24.24
N SER A 9 0.28 9.23 -24.74
CA SER A 9 0.06 7.94 -24.10
C SER A 9 1.35 7.41 -23.49
N VAL A 10 1.28 6.92 -22.26
CA VAL A 10 2.40 6.34 -21.51
C VAL A 10 2.11 4.88 -21.23
N LEU A 11 3.06 4.00 -21.58
CA LEU A 11 3.02 2.59 -21.19
C LEU A 11 3.53 2.44 -19.76
N THR A 12 2.74 1.84 -18.89
CA THR A 12 3.08 1.53 -17.49
C THR A 12 2.43 0.23 -17.03
N ALA A 13 2.58 -0.16 -15.77
CA ALA A 13 1.99 -1.39 -15.23
C ALA A 13 1.60 -1.27 -13.75
N ALA A 14 0.57 -2.03 -13.36
CA ALA A 14 0.15 -2.21 -11.98
C ALA A 14 -0.09 -3.70 -11.69
N HIS A 15 -0.64 -4.03 -10.51
CA HIS A 15 -0.96 -5.43 -10.15
C HIS A 15 -1.91 -6.11 -11.13
N TRP A 16 -2.72 -5.33 -11.81
CA TRP A 16 -3.70 -5.78 -12.79
C TRP A 16 -3.18 -5.74 -14.24
N GLY A 17 -1.85 -5.61 -14.42
CA GLY A 17 -1.17 -5.80 -15.71
C GLY A 17 -0.65 -4.50 -16.36
N PRO A 18 -0.07 -4.61 -17.56
CA PRO A 18 0.43 -3.48 -18.34
C PRO A 18 -0.72 -2.69 -18.98
N MET A 19 -0.58 -1.37 -19.00
CA MET A 19 -1.61 -0.42 -19.39
C MET A 19 -1.03 0.76 -20.19
N LEU A 20 -1.85 1.32 -21.06
CA LEU A 20 -1.61 2.61 -21.70
C LEU A 20 -2.45 3.66 -20.97
N VAL A 21 -1.80 4.72 -20.49
CA VAL A 21 -2.43 5.84 -19.78
C VAL A 21 -2.36 7.07 -20.65
N GLU A 22 -3.49 7.73 -20.88
CA GLU A 22 -3.53 9.02 -21.57
C GLU A 22 -3.40 10.16 -20.57
N THR A 23 -2.44 11.05 -20.79
CA THR A 23 -2.14 12.17 -19.90
C THR A 23 -1.56 13.33 -20.68
N ASP A 24 -1.57 14.51 -20.08
CA ASP A 24 -0.83 15.68 -20.53
C ASP A 24 0.39 15.99 -19.64
N GLY A 25 0.71 15.11 -18.69
CA GLY A 25 1.78 15.27 -17.71
C GLY A 25 1.32 15.81 -16.35
N GLU A 26 0.15 16.46 -16.29
CA GLU A 26 -0.44 16.97 -15.06
C GLU A 26 -1.69 16.20 -14.66
N THR A 27 -2.52 15.87 -15.66
CA THR A 27 -3.81 15.22 -15.48
C THR A 27 -3.82 13.87 -16.20
N VAL A 28 -4.20 12.82 -15.47
CA VAL A 28 -4.59 11.53 -16.06
C VAL A 28 -6.01 11.62 -16.61
N PHE A 29 -6.21 11.32 -17.89
CA PHE A 29 -7.52 11.38 -18.57
C PHE A 29 -8.17 10.02 -18.73
N SER A 30 -7.41 8.97 -19.04
CA SER A 30 -7.95 7.63 -19.25
C SER A 30 -6.85 6.57 -19.10
N SER A 31 -7.25 5.31 -18.93
CA SER A 31 -6.34 4.17 -19.00
C SER A 31 -7.02 2.97 -19.66
N ARG A 32 -6.22 2.11 -20.31
CA ARG A 32 -6.68 0.85 -20.90
C ARG A 32 -5.59 -0.21 -20.89
N GLY A 33 -5.96 -1.47 -21.07
CA GLY A 33 -5.00 -2.57 -21.25
C GLY A 33 -4.05 -2.31 -22.41
N ALA A 34 -2.76 -2.56 -22.18
CA ALA A 34 -1.73 -2.44 -23.22
C ALA A 34 -1.64 -3.68 -24.12
N LEU A 35 -2.16 -4.81 -23.64
CA LEU A 35 -2.12 -6.10 -24.34
C LEU A 35 -3.53 -6.49 -24.77
N VAL A 36 -3.64 -7.07 -25.96
CA VAL A 36 -4.88 -7.71 -26.42
C VAL A 36 -5.04 -9.01 -25.63
N THR A 37 -6.13 -9.11 -24.89
CA THR A 37 -6.46 -10.30 -24.09
C THR A 37 -7.88 -10.74 -24.39
N GLY A 38 -8.16 -12.04 -24.24
CA GLY A 38 -9.50 -12.59 -24.45
C GLY A 38 -10.48 -12.34 -23.29
N MET A 39 -10.04 -11.65 -22.23
CA MET A 39 -10.87 -11.34 -21.06
C MET A 39 -10.63 -9.88 -20.66
N GLU A 40 -11.69 -9.09 -20.64
CA GLU A 40 -11.63 -7.71 -20.18
C GLU A 40 -11.29 -7.65 -18.68
N ASN A 41 -10.38 -6.75 -18.32
CA ASN A 41 -10.04 -6.45 -16.93
C ASN A 41 -10.48 -5.03 -16.58
N SER A 42 -11.60 -4.89 -15.87
CA SER A 42 -12.18 -3.60 -15.49
C SER A 42 -11.26 -2.75 -14.59
N LEU A 43 -10.28 -3.35 -13.91
CA LEU A 43 -9.31 -2.58 -13.13
C LEU A 43 -8.39 -1.74 -14.03
N GLN A 44 -8.28 -2.08 -15.32
CA GLN A 44 -7.40 -1.39 -16.27
C GLN A 44 -7.87 0.01 -16.67
N SER A 45 -9.13 0.36 -16.42
CA SER A 45 -9.68 1.69 -16.67
C SER A 45 -9.74 2.59 -15.43
N ALA A 46 -9.42 2.06 -14.24
CA ALA A 46 -9.64 2.74 -12.96
C ALA A 46 -8.56 3.77 -12.57
N VAL A 47 -7.50 3.95 -13.36
CA VAL A 47 -6.33 4.76 -12.96
C VAL A 47 -6.71 6.21 -12.72
N ARG A 48 -7.53 6.79 -13.60
CA ARG A 48 -8.00 8.17 -13.46
C ARG A 48 -8.66 8.38 -12.09
N ASP A 49 -9.58 7.49 -11.74
CA ASP A 49 -10.35 7.59 -10.51
C ASP A 49 -9.46 7.37 -9.28
N GLN A 50 -8.47 6.49 -9.37
CA GLN A 50 -7.48 6.31 -8.29
C GLN A 50 -6.63 7.58 -8.06
N VAL A 51 -6.19 8.24 -9.13
CA VAL A 51 -5.34 9.43 -9.03
C VAL A 51 -6.14 10.64 -8.55
N HIS A 52 -7.35 10.84 -9.08
CA HIS A 52 -8.14 12.07 -8.90
C HIS A 52 -9.37 11.90 -7.97
N SER A 53 -9.46 10.81 -7.22
CA SER A 53 -10.57 10.59 -6.28
C SER A 53 -10.73 11.74 -5.28
N ASN A 54 -11.98 12.02 -4.89
CA ASN A 54 -12.29 12.98 -3.83
C ASN A 54 -11.67 12.60 -2.48
N THR A 55 -11.37 11.30 -2.27
CA THR A 55 -10.75 10.75 -1.06
C THR A 55 -9.21 10.85 -1.06
N ARG A 56 -8.60 11.46 -2.09
CA ARG A 56 -7.15 11.62 -2.16
C ARG A 56 -6.63 12.50 -1.02
N VAL A 57 -5.69 11.97 -0.24
CA VAL A 57 -4.97 12.74 0.77
C VAL A 57 -4.06 13.76 0.06
N ARG A 58 -4.35 15.06 0.24
CA ARG A 58 -3.66 16.17 -0.45
C ARG A 58 -2.52 16.79 0.34
N PHE A 59 -2.58 16.75 1.67
CA PHE A 59 -1.65 17.44 2.55
C PHE A 59 -1.27 16.55 3.74
N PRO A 60 -0.11 16.79 4.37
CA PRO A 60 0.17 16.27 5.70
C PRO A 60 -0.88 16.76 6.69
N MET A 61 -1.43 15.83 7.46
CA MET A 61 -2.46 16.11 8.46
C MET A 61 -2.05 15.46 9.77
N VAL A 62 -2.24 16.17 10.88
CA VAL A 62 -2.00 15.65 12.22
C VAL A 62 -3.29 15.73 13.02
N ARG A 63 -3.59 14.65 13.73
CA ARG A 63 -4.74 14.57 14.62
C ARG A 63 -4.67 15.67 15.68
N LYS A 64 -5.72 16.48 15.83
CA LYS A 64 -5.72 17.67 16.69
C LYS A 64 -5.28 17.37 18.13
N GLY A 65 -5.82 16.30 18.72
CA GLY A 65 -5.46 15.89 20.08
C GLY A 65 -4.03 15.36 20.23
N PHE A 66 -3.42 14.86 19.14
CA PHE A 66 -1.99 14.51 19.13
C PHE A 66 -1.11 15.75 18.97
N LEU A 67 -1.48 16.68 18.09
CA LEU A 67 -0.74 17.91 17.89
C LEU A 67 -0.69 18.76 19.17
N ALA A 68 -1.78 18.80 19.93
CA ALA A 68 -1.85 19.54 21.20
C ALA A 68 -1.03 18.90 22.33
N SER A 69 -0.89 17.58 22.34
CA SER A 69 -0.08 16.85 23.33
C SER A 69 0.49 15.55 22.72
N PRO A 70 1.68 15.60 22.11
CA PRO A 70 2.27 14.42 21.44
C PRO A 70 2.58 13.27 22.40
N GLU A 71 2.90 13.57 23.67
CA GLU A 71 3.23 12.57 24.68
C GLU A 71 2.01 11.96 25.35
N ASN A 72 0.92 12.73 25.50
CA ASN A 72 -0.35 12.24 26.03
C ASN A 72 -1.54 12.66 25.15
N PRO A 73 -1.66 12.07 23.95
CA PRO A 73 -2.64 12.49 22.96
C PRO A 73 -4.07 12.25 23.43
N GLN A 74 -4.89 13.31 23.49
CA GLN A 74 -6.30 13.21 23.91
C GLN A 74 -7.24 12.89 22.74
N GLY A 75 -8.47 12.45 23.00
CA GLY A 75 -9.50 12.16 21.96
C GLY A 75 -9.58 10.69 21.51
N ILE A 76 -10.55 10.38 20.64
CA ILE A 76 -10.87 9.01 20.21
C ILE A 76 -10.43 8.80 18.76
N ARG A 77 -9.41 7.95 18.57
CA ARG A 77 -8.88 7.59 17.24
C ARG A 77 -10.02 7.08 16.35
N GLY A 78 -10.14 7.68 15.16
CA GLY A 78 -11.20 7.38 14.19
C GLY A 78 -12.38 8.35 14.20
N GLN A 79 -12.49 9.22 15.23
CA GLN A 79 -13.52 10.28 15.31
C GLN A 79 -12.91 11.68 15.46
N ASP A 80 -11.58 11.79 15.42
CA ASP A 80 -10.88 13.04 15.68
C ASP A 80 -10.85 13.99 14.48
N GLU A 81 -10.79 15.29 14.81
CA GLU A 81 -10.44 16.34 13.85
C GLU A 81 -8.96 16.25 13.45
N PHE A 82 -8.68 16.59 12.20
CA PHE A 82 -7.34 16.68 11.65
C PHE A 82 -6.97 18.12 11.32
N VAL A 83 -5.76 18.51 11.69
CA VAL A 83 -5.18 19.82 11.41
C VAL A 83 -4.15 19.66 10.30
N ARG A 84 -4.24 20.51 9.28
CA ARG A 84 -3.23 20.58 8.22
C ARG A 84 -1.95 21.18 8.78
N VAL A 85 -0.82 20.57 8.46
CA VAL A 85 0.52 21.07 8.82
C VAL A 85 1.41 21.13 7.59
N SER A 86 2.56 21.78 7.71
CA SER A 86 3.62 21.72 6.70
C SER A 86 4.31 20.35 6.69
N TRP A 87 5.05 20.07 5.61
CA TRP A 87 5.87 18.87 5.54
C TRP A 87 6.98 18.86 6.60
N ASP A 88 7.61 20.00 6.86
CA ASP A 88 8.69 20.10 7.85
C ASP A 88 8.17 19.83 9.26
N GLU A 89 7.02 20.39 9.64
CA GLU A 89 6.39 20.10 10.93
C GLU A 89 6.01 18.62 11.07
N ALA A 90 5.46 18.02 10.01
CA ALA A 90 5.08 16.60 10.03
C ALA A 90 6.31 15.69 10.21
N LEU A 91 7.39 15.97 9.48
CA LEU A 91 8.63 15.20 9.54
C LEU A 91 9.33 15.37 10.89
N GLU A 92 9.36 16.59 11.44
CA GLU A 92 9.92 16.87 12.75
C GLU A 92 9.15 16.15 13.86
N LEU A 93 7.81 16.17 13.82
CA LEU A 93 6.99 15.42 14.78
C LEU A 93 7.27 13.91 14.73
N ILE A 94 7.40 13.35 13.52
CA ILE A 94 7.76 11.93 13.34
C ILE A 94 9.15 11.67 13.95
N HIS A 95 10.14 12.51 13.62
CA HIS A 95 11.49 12.37 14.14
C HIS A 95 11.52 12.39 15.68
N GLN A 96 10.90 13.40 16.31
CA GLN A 96 10.87 13.56 17.75
C GLN A 96 10.25 12.34 18.45
N GLN A 97 9.13 11.82 17.94
CA GLN A 97 8.51 10.64 18.54
C GLN A 97 9.35 9.37 18.36
N HIS A 98 9.92 9.17 17.17
CA HIS A 98 10.79 8.02 16.93
C HIS A 98 12.03 8.05 17.83
N LYS A 99 12.65 9.24 17.99
CA LYS A 99 13.79 9.43 18.89
C LYS A 99 13.41 9.14 20.33
N ARG A 100 12.35 9.78 20.84
CA ARG A 100 11.86 9.60 22.22
C ARG A 100 11.58 8.13 22.54
N ILE A 101 10.86 7.43 21.66
CA ILE A 101 10.49 6.02 21.85
C ILE A 101 11.74 5.13 21.87
N ARG A 102 12.72 5.37 20.99
CA ARG A 102 13.98 4.62 20.96
C ARG A 102 14.78 4.84 22.24
N GLU A 103 14.91 6.08 22.68
CA GLU A 103 15.68 6.42 23.89
C GLU A 103 15.04 5.85 25.16
N ALA A 104 13.71 5.88 25.26
CA ALA A 104 13.00 5.41 26.45
C ALA A 104 12.80 3.88 26.51
N TYR A 105 12.57 3.22 25.37
CA TYR A 105 12.11 1.82 25.34
C TYR A 105 12.93 0.90 24.43
N GLY A 106 13.96 1.43 23.77
CA GLY A 106 14.81 0.67 22.84
C GLY A 106 14.12 0.35 21.50
N PRO A 107 14.86 -0.25 20.55
CA PRO A 107 14.39 -0.44 19.18
C PRO A 107 13.25 -1.46 19.02
N ALA A 108 13.12 -2.42 19.94
CA ALA A 108 12.06 -3.43 19.90
C ALA A 108 10.65 -2.84 20.12
N SER A 109 10.56 -1.62 20.68
CA SER A 109 9.30 -0.92 20.90
C SER A 109 8.69 -0.31 19.62
N ILE A 110 9.45 -0.25 18.52
CA ILE A 110 8.98 0.27 17.24
C ILE A 110 8.60 -0.90 16.33
N PHE A 111 7.31 -1.05 16.06
CA PHE A 111 6.83 -2.02 15.08
C PHE A 111 6.84 -1.44 13.66
N ALA A 112 7.63 -2.04 12.77
CA ALA A 112 7.70 -1.66 11.35
C ALA A 112 7.47 -2.86 10.40
N GLY A 113 6.69 -3.85 10.85
CA GLY A 113 6.28 -4.99 10.02
C GLY A 113 5.43 -4.56 8.80
N SER A 114 4.51 -3.62 8.98
CA SER A 114 3.73 -2.95 7.92
C SER A 114 3.26 -3.90 6.79
N TYR A 115 2.51 -4.94 7.15
CA TYR A 115 1.96 -5.89 6.18
C TYR A 115 0.85 -5.24 5.34
N GLY A 116 0.86 -5.49 4.03
CA GLY A 116 -0.19 -5.03 3.13
C GLY A 116 0.20 -5.07 1.66
N TRP A 117 -0.83 -5.01 0.79
CA TRP A 117 -0.65 -4.88 -0.64
C TRP A 117 -0.29 -3.43 -0.99
N ARG A 118 0.98 -3.22 -1.36
CA ARG A 118 1.53 -1.97 -1.90
C ARG A 118 1.49 -1.96 -3.42
N SER A 119 1.74 -0.83 -4.08
CA SER A 119 1.90 -0.76 -5.54
C SER A 119 3.16 -1.48 -6.06
N ASN A 120 3.18 -1.86 -7.34
CA ASN A 120 4.34 -2.52 -7.95
C ASN A 120 5.49 -1.55 -8.24
N GLY A 121 6.71 -2.06 -8.13
CA GLY A 121 7.94 -1.31 -8.38
C GLY A 121 9.13 -1.90 -7.62
N VAL A 122 10.32 -1.83 -8.22
CA VAL A 122 11.57 -2.27 -7.59
C VAL A 122 12.09 -1.18 -6.64
N LEU A 123 12.06 0.08 -7.07
CA LEU A 123 12.58 1.22 -6.32
C LEU A 123 11.59 1.74 -5.27
N HIS A 124 10.38 2.13 -5.69
CA HIS A 124 9.36 2.72 -4.82
C HIS A 124 8.54 1.68 -4.04
N LYS A 125 9.23 0.69 -3.46
CA LYS A 125 8.62 -0.35 -2.63
C LYS A 125 8.47 0.16 -1.19
N ALA A 126 7.31 0.75 -0.89
CA ALA A 126 7.04 1.48 0.35
C ALA A 126 7.46 0.75 1.65
N SER A 127 7.08 -0.52 1.81
CA SER A 127 7.45 -1.30 3.01
C SER A 127 8.95 -1.53 3.15
N THR A 128 9.66 -1.78 2.04
CA THR A 128 11.12 -1.94 2.04
C THR A 128 11.83 -0.62 2.34
N LEU A 129 11.34 0.50 1.81
CA LEU A 129 11.87 1.83 2.12
C LEU A 129 11.68 2.18 3.61
N LEU A 130 10.49 1.89 4.16
CA LEU A 130 10.20 2.04 5.58
C LEU A 130 11.17 1.21 6.43
N GLN A 131 11.31 -0.08 6.13
CA GLN A 131 12.18 -0.99 6.87
C GLN A 131 13.65 -0.59 6.76
N ARG A 132 14.11 -0.13 5.58
CA ARG A 132 15.45 0.41 5.40
C ARG A 132 15.68 1.65 6.27
N TYR A 133 14.73 2.58 6.29
CA TYR A 133 14.79 3.76 7.15
C TYR A 133 14.86 3.37 8.63
N MET A 134 13.97 2.48 9.09
CA MET A 134 13.93 2.07 10.49
C MET A 134 15.16 1.27 10.92
N ALA A 135 15.75 0.48 10.03
CA ALA A 135 17.01 -0.21 10.27
C ALA A 135 18.16 0.78 10.47
N LEU A 136 18.29 1.77 9.56
CA LEU A 136 19.30 2.83 9.67
C LEU A 136 19.11 3.73 10.89
N ALA A 137 17.85 3.96 11.30
CA ALA A 137 17.52 4.74 12.48
C ALA A 137 17.75 4.00 13.82
N GLY A 138 18.24 2.76 13.79
CA GLY A 138 18.64 2.00 14.99
C GLY A 138 17.84 0.72 15.27
N GLY A 139 17.11 0.17 14.29
CA GLY A 139 16.40 -1.11 14.41
C GLY A 139 14.89 -0.99 14.66
N TYR A 140 14.17 -2.11 14.58
CA TYR A 140 12.72 -2.22 14.73
C TYR A 140 12.27 -3.67 14.95
N THR A 141 11.02 -3.86 15.37
CA THR A 141 10.32 -5.16 15.40
C THR A 141 9.55 -5.40 14.11
N GLY A 142 9.87 -6.51 13.43
CA GLY A 142 9.25 -6.93 12.16
C GLY A 142 8.05 -7.88 12.32
N HIS A 143 7.67 -8.52 11.23
CA HIS A 143 6.63 -9.56 11.15
C HIS A 143 7.11 -10.73 10.29
N LEU A 144 6.55 -11.92 10.52
CA LEU A 144 6.79 -13.15 9.76
C LEU A 144 5.46 -13.74 9.28
N GLY A 145 5.44 -14.19 8.03
CA GLY A 145 4.27 -14.79 7.38
C GLY A 145 3.40 -13.80 6.64
N ASP A 146 2.21 -14.26 6.25
CA ASP A 146 1.18 -13.47 5.61
C ASP A 146 -0.23 -13.99 5.93
N TYR A 147 -1.24 -13.13 5.72
CA TYR A 147 -2.64 -13.47 5.99
C TYR A 147 -3.22 -14.49 5.01
N SER A 148 -2.57 -14.76 3.88
CA SER A 148 -3.12 -15.63 2.84
C SER A 148 -2.77 -17.10 3.08
N THR A 149 -1.54 -17.37 3.53
CA THR A 149 -0.98 -18.72 3.59
C THR A 149 -0.20 -19.02 4.88
N GLY A 150 -0.34 -18.21 5.93
CA GLY A 150 0.43 -18.34 7.17
C GLY A 150 0.47 -19.75 7.78
N ALA A 151 -0.65 -20.46 7.86
CA ALA A 151 -0.68 -21.84 8.36
C ALA A 151 0.03 -22.83 7.40
N ALA A 152 -0.19 -22.68 6.09
CA ALA A 152 0.44 -23.52 5.08
C ALA A 152 1.96 -23.33 5.08
N GLN A 153 2.45 -22.10 5.22
CA GLN A 153 3.88 -21.82 5.32
C GLN A 153 4.55 -22.50 6.52
N ALA A 154 3.82 -22.68 7.63
CA ALA A 154 4.33 -23.36 8.82
C ALA A 154 4.38 -24.89 8.64
N ILE A 155 3.31 -25.50 8.12
CA ILE A 155 3.19 -26.98 8.07
C ILE A 155 3.86 -27.60 6.84
N MET A 156 3.79 -26.94 5.68
CA MET A 156 4.22 -27.55 4.41
C MET A 156 5.70 -27.98 4.39
N PRO A 157 6.66 -27.26 5.00
CA PRO A 157 8.04 -27.73 5.10
C PRO A 157 8.19 -29.12 5.73
N TYR A 158 7.31 -29.50 6.66
CA TYR A 158 7.33 -30.81 7.33
C TYR A 158 6.65 -31.92 6.53
N VAL A 159 5.71 -31.57 5.65
CA VAL A 159 4.90 -32.54 4.90
C VAL A 159 5.52 -32.84 3.52
N VAL A 160 5.94 -31.80 2.80
CA VAL A 160 6.36 -31.92 1.39
C VAL A 160 7.82 -31.54 1.14
N GLY A 161 8.58 -31.17 2.18
CA GLY A 161 9.89 -30.54 2.02
C GLY A 161 9.77 -29.08 1.55
N ALA A 162 10.91 -28.42 1.29
CA ALA A 162 11.05 -26.97 1.10
C ALA A 162 9.83 -26.20 0.55
N ALA A 163 9.55 -25.02 1.12
CA ALA A 163 8.39 -24.14 0.87
C ALA A 163 8.14 -23.69 -0.60
N LYS A 164 8.96 -24.12 -1.56
CA LYS A 164 8.88 -23.74 -2.97
C LYS A 164 7.66 -24.32 -3.72
N PHE A 165 6.97 -25.32 -3.17
CA PHE A 165 5.82 -25.98 -3.83
C PHE A 165 4.45 -25.31 -3.61
N ILE A 166 4.32 -24.32 -2.71
CA ILE A 166 3.01 -23.65 -2.48
C ILE A 166 2.51 -22.90 -3.73
N ASN A 167 3.38 -22.64 -4.72
CA ASN A 167 3.03 -21.93 -5.95
C ASN A 167 2.88 -22.82 -7.20
N SER A 168 3.05 -24.14 -7.09
CA SER A 168 2.79 -25.06 -8.21
C SER A 168 1.33 -25.48 -8.23
N LYS A 169 0.65 -25.25 -9.35
CA LYS A 169 -0.79 -25.55 -9.54
C LYS A 169 -1.04 -27.06 -9.45
N PRO A 170 -1.79 -27.57 -8.45
CA PRO A 170 -2.23 -28.96 -8.45
C PRO A 170 -3.32 -29.15 -9.51
N VAL A 171 -3.29 -30.28 -10.21
CA VAL A 171 -4.29 -30.68 -11.23
C VAL A 171 -5.61 -31.14 -10.57
N GLY A 172 -5.68 -31.24 -9.24
CA GLY A 172 -6.90 -31.55 -8.47
C GLY A 172 -7.58 -30.28 -7.93
N ARG A 173 -8.82 -30.02 -8.35
CA ARG A 173 -9.57 -28.81 -7.99
C ARG A 173 -10.42 -29.03 -6.74
N TRP A 174 -9.86 -28.69 -5.58
CA TRP A 174 -10.61 -28.54 -4.33
C TRP A 174 -10.48 -27.09 -3.86
N TYR A 175 -11.61 -26.38 -3.69
CA TYR A 175 -11.67 -24.99 -3.18
C TYR A 175 -10.87 -23.90 -3.94
N TRP A 176 -10.57 -24.10 -5.23
CA TRP A 176 -9.88 -23.09 -6.06
C TRP A 176 -10.82 -22.39 -7.05
N ASN A 177 -11.20 -21.14 -6.78
CA ASN A 177 -11.92 -20.29 -7.73
C ASN A 177 -10.94 -19.41 -8.55
N ILE A 178 -10.36 -20.01 -9.58
CA ILE A 178 -9.28 -19.41 -10.41
C ILE A 178 -9.71 -18.09 -11.08
N ALA A 179 -11.00 -17.91 -11.38
CA ALA A 179 -11.51 -16.74 -12.10
C ALA A 179 -11.49 -15.43 -11.28
N MET A 180 -11.54 -15.50 -9.94
CA MET A 180 -11.61 -14.30 -9.07
C MET A 180 -10.36 -14.07 -8.22
N SER A 181 -9.39 -14.98 -8.21
CA SER A 181 -8.24 -14.92 -7.30
C SER A 181 -7.26 -13.77 -7.53
N TRP A 182 -7.50 -12.92 -8.55
CA TRP A 182 -6.68 -11.76 -8.89
C TRP A 182 -7.37 -10.41 -8.64
N CYS A 183 -8.63 -10.41 -8.19
CA CYS A 183 -9.42 -9.21 -7.92
C CYS A 183 -10.19 -9.36 -6.61
N TYR A 184 -9.55 -9.21 -5.45
CA TYR A 184 -10.28 -8.99 -4.20
C TYR A 184 -9.76 -7.75 -3.49
N GLY A 185 -10.57 -6.70 -3.57
CA GLY A 185 -10.34 -5.42 -2.92
C GLY A 185 -11.48 -4.43 -3.13
N VAL A 186 -12.75 -4.85 -3.06
CA VAL A 186 -13.92 -4.06 -2.63
C VAL A 186 -15.00 -5.05 -2.18
N LEU A 187 -15.26 -5.14 -0.88
CA LEU A 187 -16.48 -5.73 -0.33
C LEU A 187 -17.40 -4.57 0.06
N THR A 188 -18.26 -4.13 -0.85
CA THR A 188 -19.44 -3.35 -0.49
C THR A 188 -20.56 -4.35 -0.20
N HIS A 189 -20.76 -4.67 1.07
CA HIS A 189 -22.02 -5.28 1.50
C HIS A 189 -23.09 -4.18 1.52
N SER A 190 -24.01 -4.25 0.55
CA SER A 190 -25.33 -3.64 0.68
C SER A 190 -26.10 -4.45 1.72
N ILE A 191 -26.44 -3.80 2.84
CA ILE A 191 -27.50 -4.24 3.74
C ILE A 191 -28.71 -3.38 3.39
N ARG A 192 -29.75 -4.06 2.89
CA ARG A 192 -31.15 -3.68 2.65
C ARG A 192 -31.53 -2.21 2.75
#